data_AF-A0A6M4X0V7-F1
#
_entry.id   AF-A0A6M4X0V7-F1
#
_cell.length_a   1.000
_cell.length_b   1.000
_cell.length_c   1.000
_cell.angle_alpha   90.00
_cell.angle_beta   90.00
_cell.angle_gamma   90.00
#
_symmetry.space_group_name_H-M   'P 1'
#
loop_
_entity.id
_entity.type
_entity.pdbx_description
1 polymer ?
#
loop_
_entity_poly.entity_id
_entity_poly.type
_entity_poly.pdbx_seq_one_letter_code
_entity_poly.pdbx_strand_id
1 'polypeptide(L)'
;MTSLEEVTQHHCTVHLTHRCAGRNTDEITRSGEGSSQLDVVQVLQELADYGELFTTDRYPSGFRPWGGQLAHVVAGVSKNSGENKTPPARAEVMNPLLTATLFLIHIIAPPALALCTTCDTSQPQLPGPVRTATTARFEQAVRAHLASGEPIEQDEERAVRSKLTHGWNPTDPLLRVYFAALALEGGVWTRSGNPFRPGPGFLYDPRTAAVRPLLEQAIAQVGIEPRWGPAGGPGRPRRRHRRGSLDPADHP
;
A
#
# COMPACT_ATOMS: atom_id res chain seq x y z
N MET A 1 -1.34 10.11 -27.71
CA MET A 1 -1.78 11.19 -26.81
C MET A 1 -0.97 11.05 -25.53
N THR A 2 -0.13 12.03 -25.25
CA THR A 2 0.86 11.96 -24.15
C THR A 2 0.70 13.06 -23.11
N SER A 3 -0.23 13.99 -23.32
CA SER A 3 -0.59 15.07 -22.40
C SER A 3 -2.10 15.32 -22.41
N LEU A 4 -2.62 15.83 -21.29
CA LEU A 4 -4.00 16.30 -21.16
C LEU A 4 -4.28 17.57 -21.98
N GLU A 5 -3.27 18.36 -22.37
CA GLU A 5 -3.45 19.53 -23.24
C GLU A 5 -3.95 19.14 -24.66
N GLU A 6 -3.69 17.90 -25.09
CA GLU A 6 -4.13 17.37 -26.38
C GLU A 6 -5.59 16.85 -26.34
N VAL A 7 -6.24 16.88 -25.18
CA VAL A 7 -7.58 16.31 -25.02
C VAL A 7 -8.62 17.22 -25.64
N THR A 8 -9.44 16.63 -26.51
CA THR A 8 -10.54 17.29 -27.21
C THR A 8 -11.86 16.64 -26.86
N GLN A 9 -12.98 17.26 -27.25
CA GLN A 9 -14.31 16.65 -27.09
C GLN A 9 -14.42 15.28 -27.78
N HIS A 10 -13.73 15.12 -28.90
CA HIS A 10 -13.67 13.85 -29.62
C HIS A 10 -13.03 12.77 -28.74
N HIS A 11 -11.92 13.07 -28.07
CA HIS A 11 -11.24 12.15 -27.16
C HIS A 11 -12.14 11.77 -25.96
N CYS A 12 -12.82 12.74 -25.35
CA CYS A 12 -13.76 12.47 -24.25
C CYS A 12 -14.90 11.54 -24.69
N THR A 13 -15.48 11.79 -25.87
CA THR A 13 -16.59 11.00 -26.42
C THR A 13 -16.15 9.59 -26.78
N VAL A 14 -15.01 9.45 -27.46
CA VAL A 14 -14.44 8.13 -27.80
C VAL A 14 -14.08 7.35 -26.55
N HIS A 15 -13.49 8.01 -25.53
CA HIS A 15 -13.15 7.36 -24.27
C HIS A 15 -14.39 6.85 -23.54
N LEU A 16 -15.46 7.66 -23.44
CA LEU A 16 -16.71 7.25 -22.82
C LEU A 16 -17.29 6.02 -23.52
N THR A 17 -17.38 6.05 -24.85
CA THR A 17 -17.86 4.92 -25.65
C THR A 17 -17.00 3.68 -25.45
N HIS A 18 -15.67 3.80 -25.52
CA HIS A 18 -14.75 2.67 -25.34
C HIS A 18 -14.81 2.08 -23.92
N ARG A 19 -14.85 2.93 -22.88
CA ARG A 19 -14.88 2.50 -21.47
C ARG A 19 -16.19 1.81 -21.08
N CYS A 20 -17.26 2.14 -21.79
CA CYS A 20 -18.60 1.61 -21.55
C CYS A 20 -19.01 0.53 -22.57
N ALA A 21 -18.27 0.36 -23.67
CA ALA A 21 -18.42 -0.75 -24.60
C ALA A 21 -18.04 -2.07 -23.90
N GLY A 22 -18.97 -3.04 -23.87
CA GLY A 22 -18.70 -4.39 -23.37
C GLY A 22 -19.18 -4.71 -21.94
N ARG A 23 -19.87 -3.80 -21.25
CA ARG A 23 -20.67 -4.17 -20.05
C ARG A 23 -22.11 -4.57 -20.37
N ASN A 24 -22.39 -4.75 -21.66
CA ASN A 24 -23.73 -4.89 -22.22
C ASN A 24 -24.06 -6.35 -22.60
N THR A 25 -23.52 -7.32 -21.85
CA THR A 25 -23.65 -8.75 -22.18
C THR A 25 -24.59 -9.52 -21.25
N ASP A 26 -25.12 -8.90 -20.19
CA ASP A 26 -26.11 -9.55 -19.32
C ASP A 26 -27.46 -8.81 -19.35
N GLU A 27 -28.42 -9.46 -20.00
CA GLU A 27 -29.78 -9.00 -20.35
C GLU A 27 -30.72 -8.80 -19.14
N ILE A 28 -30.22 -8.56 -17.91
CA ILE A 28 -31.07 -8.54 -16.70
C ILE A 28 -30.94 -7.26 -15.85
N THR A 29 -30.12 -6.27 -16.20
CA THR A 29 -30.01 -5.04 -15.37
C THR A 29 -30.24 -3.75 -16.15
N ARG A 30 -31.51 -3.46 -16.48
CA ARG A 30 -32.00 -2.17 -17.01
C ARG A 30 -31.93 -1.00 -16.01
N SER A 31 -31.03 -1.06 -15.03
CA SER A 31 -30.72 0.02 -14.08
C SER A 31 -29.23 0.34 -14.00
N GLY A 32 -28.37 -0.34 -14.78
CA GLY A 32 -26.92 -0.13 -14.77
C GLY A 32 -26.37 0.79 -15.87
N GLU A 33 -27.10 0.97 -16.98
CA GLU A 33 -26.62 1.62 -18.21
C GLU A 33 -26.16 3.08 -18.00
N GLY A 34 -26.77 3.77 -17.04
CA GLY A 34 -26.48 5.17 -16.73
C GLY A 34 -25.39 5.40 -15.68
N SER A 35 -25.32 4.54 -14.66
CA SER A 35 -24.45 4.76 -13.49
C SER A 35 -22.96 4.75 -13.84
N SER A 36 -22.52 3.79 -14.64
CA SER A 36 -21.11 3.71 -15.05
C SER A 36 -20.70 4.80 -16.03
N GLN A 37 -21.63 5.28 -16.87
CA GLN A 37 -21.36 6.41 -17.75
C GLN A 37 -21.27 7.70 -16.93
N LEU A 38 -22.15 7.86 -15.93
CA LEU A 38 -22.16 8.98 -15.01
C LEU A 38 -20.82 9.09 -14.28
N ASP A 39 -20.31 7.99 -13.71
CA ASP A 39 -19.01 7.98 -13.03
C ASP A 39 -17.86 8.41 -13.95
N VAL A 40 -17.83 7.89 -15.18
CA VAL A 40 -16.78 8.24 -16.16
C VAL A 40 -16.86 9.72 -16.55
N VAL A 41 -18.07 10.24 -16.79
CA VAL A 41 -18.27 11.65 -17.12
C VAL A 41 -17.88 12.55 -15.94
N GLN A 42 -18.27 12.19 -14.70
CA GLN A 42 -17.92 12.94 -13.50
C GLN A 42 -16.42 13.03 -13.32
N VAL A 43 -15.70 11.91 -13.40
CA VAL A 43 -14.23 11.89 -13.26
C VAL A 43 -13.56 12.79 -14.31
N LEU A 44 -14.01 12.74 -15.57
CA LEU A 44 -13.45 13.59 -16.62
C LEU A 44 -13.77 15.08 -16.39
N GLN A 45 -14.93 15.42 -15.84
CA GLN A 45 -15.28 16.79 -15.50
C GLN A 45 -14.54 17.29 -14.25
N GLU A 46 -14.34 16.44 -13.24
CA GLU A 46 -13.57 16.77 -12.03
C GLU A 46 -12.12 17.12 -12.37
N LEU A 47 -11.50 16.44 -13.33
CA LEU A 47 -10.17 16.83 -13.82
C LEU A 47 -10.12 18.25 -14.37
N ALA A 48 -11.21 18.73 -15.00
CA ALA A 48 -11.32 20.11 -15.45
C ALA A 48 -11.62 21.06 -14.27
N ASP A 49 -12.52 20.67 -13.37
CA ASP A 49 -12.96 21.48 -12.24
C ASP A 49 -11.82 21.72 -11.22
N TYR A 50 -10.91 20.75 -11.07
CA TYR A 50 -9.69 20.85 -10.26
C TYR A 50 -8.43 21.19 -11.08
N GLY A 51 -8.60 21.68 -12.31
CA GLY A 51 -7.51 21.99 -13.25
C GLY A 51 -6.38 22.84 -12.66
N GLU A 52 -6.72 23.78 -11.77
CA GLU A 52 -5.76 24.68 -11.11
C GLU A 52 -4.83 23.97 -10.11
N LEU A 53 -5.21 22.78 -9.62
CA LEU A 53 -4.38 21.99 -8.71
C LEU A 53 -3.28 21.20 -9.45
N PHE A 54 -3.39 21.05 -10.77
CA PHE A 54 -2.45 20.30 -11.57
C PHE A 54 -1.36 21.22 -12.18
N THR A 55 -0.13 21.09 -11.68
CA THR A 55 1.02 21.91 -12.10
C THR A 55 1.81 21.31 -13.27
N THR A 56 1.71 20.00 -13.51
CA THR A 56 2.55 19.27 -14.49
C THR A 56 1.83 19.01 -15.82
N ASP A 57 0.55 18.61 -15.76
CA ASP A 57 -0.26 18.30 -16.94
C ASP A 57 -1.73 18.56 -16.61
N ARG A 58 -2.44 19.27 -17.48
CA ARG A 58 -3.86 19.63 -17.28
C ARG A 58 -4.55 19.84 -18.61
N TYR A 59 -5.88 19.92 -18.59
CA TYR A 59 -6.63 20.30 -19.78
C TYR A 59 -6.31 21.72 -20.25
N PRO A 60 -6.54 22.04 -21.54
CA PRO A 60 -6.43 23.40 -22.04
C PRO A 60 -7.27 24.38 -21.23
N SER A 61 -6.78 25.61 -21.07
CA SER A 61 -7.52 26.65 -20.35
C SER A 61 -8.92 26.85 -20.94
N GLY A 62 -9.94 26.83 -20.08
CA GLY A 62 -11.34 26.96 -20.49
C GLY A 62 -11.95 25.71 -21.14
N PHE A 63 -11.18 24.62 -21.33
CA PHE A 63 -11.74 23.36 -21.81
C PHE A 63 -12.50 22.63 -20.70
N ARG A 64 -13.75 22.28 -20.98
CA ARG A 64 -14.54 21.39 -20.14
C ARG A 64 -15.17 20.29 -20.99
N PRO A 65 -15.02 19.00 -20.63
CA PRO A 65 -15.67 17.91 -21.35
C PRO A 65 -17.18 18.11 -21.53
N TRP A 66 -17.69 17.79 -22.71
CA TRP A 66 -19.07 18.00 -23.18
C TRP A 66 -19.56 19.44 -23.00
N GLY A 67 -18.67 20.42 -23.17
CA GLY A 67 -19.00 21.84 -23.01
C GLY A 67 -19.52 22.21 -21.63
N GLY A 68 -19.24 21.40 -20.60
CA GLY A 68 -19.74 21.62 -19.24
C GLY A 68 -21.20 21.22 -19.01
N GLN A 69 -21.80 20.45 -19.92
CA GLN A 69 -23.11 19.84 -19.67
C GLN A 69 -23.07 18.98 -18.40
N LEU A 70 -24.18 18.93 -17.66
CA LEU A 70 -24.25 18.16 -16.42
C LEU A 70 -23.99 16.67 -16.70
N ALA A 71 -23.18 16.01 -15.86
CA ALA A 71 -22.77 14.63 -16.08
C ALA A 71 -23.94 13.66 -16.32
N HIS A 72 -25.06 13.84 -15.61
CA HIS A 72 -26.25 13.01 -15.79
C HIS A 72 -26.97 13.24 -17.12
N VAL A 73 -26.87 14.45 -17.69
CA VAL A 73 -27.40 14.76 -19.02
C VAL A 73 -26.58 14.03 -20.08
N VAL A 74 -25.25 14.10 -19.96
CA VAL A 74 -24.32 13.40 -20.88
C VAL A 74 -24.49 11.88 -20.78
N ALA A 75 -24.64 11.35 -19.57
CA ALA A 75 -24.82 9.92 -19.30
C ALA A 75 -26.25 9.41 -19.50
N GLY A 76 -27.19 10.27 -19.91
CA GLY A 76 -28.60 9.89 -20.15
C GLY A 76 -29.34 9.39 -18.90
N VAL A 77 -28.89 9.79 -17.70
CA VAL A 77 -29.46 9.34 -16.43
C VAL A 77 -30.52 10.32 -15.94
N SER A 78 -31.74 9.83 -15.72
CA SER A 78 -32.75 10.61 -15.01
C SER A 78 -32.31 10.83 -13.56
N LYS A 79 -32.13 12.10 -13.18
CA LYS A 79 -31.77 12.46 -11.82
C LYS A 79 -32.99 12.25 -10.91
N ASN A 80 -33.04 11.13 -10.19
CA ASN A 80 -34.07 10.88 -9.16
C ASN A 80 -33.76 11.55 -7.81
N SER A 81 -32.64 12.27 -7.68
CA SER A 81 -32.28 12.99 -6.47
C SER A 81 -32.40 14.50 -6.64
N GLY A 82 -33.25 15.13 -5.84
CA GLY A 82 -33.23 16.56 -5.61
C GLY A 82 -31.86 17.04 -5.10
N GLU A 83 -31.76 18.35 -4.89
CA GLU A 83 -30.68 19.05 -4.18
C GLU A 83 -30.09 18.22 -3.02
N ASN A 84 -28.79 18.40 -2.72
CA ASN A 84 -28.10 17.62 -1.68
C ASN A 84 -28.95 17.59 -0.39
N LYS A 85 -29.56 16.43 -0.12
CA LYS A 85 -30.49 16.28 1.02
C LYS A 85 -29.75 16.26 2.35
N THR A 86 -28.42 16.15 2.33
CA THR A 86 -27.61 16.20 3.52
C THR A 86 -27.49 17.67 3.93
N PRO A 87 -28.14 18.11 5.02
CA PRO A 87 -27.94 19.46 5.52
C PRO A 87 -26.46 19.66 5.84
N PRO A 88 -25.92 20.89 5.68
CA PRO A 88 -24.57 21.19 6.11
C PRO A 88 -24.36 20.71 7.56
N ALA A 89 -23.22 20.06 7.81
CA ALA A 89 -22.88 19.67 9.16
C ALA A 89 -22.86 20.93 10.05
N ARG A 90 -23.39 20.81 11.27
CA ARG A 90 -23.43 21.93 12.19
C ARG A 90 -22.00 22.39 12.53
N ALA A 91 -21.83 23.69 12.72
CA ALA A 91 -20.52 24.29 12.96
C ALA A 91 -19.80 23.67 14.17
N GLU A 92 -20.55 23.23 15.18
CA GLU A 92 -20.02 22.62 16.40
C GLU A 92 -19.35 21.25 16.13
N VAL A 93 -19.68 20.59 15.02
CA VAL A 93 -19.05 19.33 14.60
C VAL A 93 -18.00 19.59 13.52
N MET A 94 -18.33 20.46 12.56
CA MET A 94 -17.46 20.76 11.42
C MET A 94 -16.18 21.48 11.87
N ASN A 95 -16.28 22.46 12.77
CA ASN A 95 -15.11 23.25 13.17
C ASN A 95 -14.04 22.40 13.89
N PRO A 96 -14.37 21.57 14.92
CA PRO A 96 -13.37 20.71 15.54
C PRO A 96 -12.75 19.71 14.55
N LEU A 97 -13.54 19.16 13.63
CA LEU A 97 -13.06 18.24 12.60
C LEU A 97 -12.05 18.93 11.67
N LEU A 98 -12.38 20.13 11.17
CA LEU A 98 -11.49 20.91 10.32
C LEU A 98 -10.23 21.31 11.07
N THR A 99 -10.35 21.78 12.31
CA THR A 99 -9.19 22.11 13.15
C THR A 99 -8.28 20.90 13.36
N ALA A 100 -8.84 19.74 13.69
CA ALA A 100 -8.06 18.51 13.88
C ALA A 100 -7.36 18.07 12.57
N THR A 101 -8.08 18.13 11.45
CA THR A 101 -7.52 17.80 10.13
C THR A 101 -6.37 18.73 9.76
N LEU A 102 -6.56 20.04 9.92
CA LEU A 102 -5.52 21.04 9.64
C LEU A 102 -4.34 20.90 10.59
N PHE A 103 -4.57 20.57 11.86
CA PHE A 103 -3.50 20.28 12.81
C PHE A 103 -2.69 19.05 12.38
N LEU A 104 -3.35 17.96 11.98
CA LEU A 104 -2.66 16.77 11.48
C LEU A 104 -1.81 17.08 10.25
N ILE A 105 -2.36 17.82 9.29
CA ILE A 105 -1.68 18.15 8.03
C ILE A 105 -0.52 19.13 8.24
N HIS A 106 -0.73 20.20 9.01
CA HIS A 106 0.27 21.27 9.13
C HIS A 106 1.31 21.02 10.23
N ILE A 107 0.94 20.31 11.30
CA ILE A 107 1.82 20.13 12.46
C ILE A 107 2.42 18.73 12.48
N ILE A 108 1.60 17.69 12.27
CA ILE A 108 2.05 16.30 12.45
C ILE A 108 2.66 15.72 11.18
N ALA A 109 2.08 16.00 10.01
CA ALA A 109 2.53 15.38 8.76
C ALA A 109 3.98 15.73 8.37
N PRO A 110 4.48 16.98 8.47
CA PRO A 110 5.84 17.30 8.07
C PRO A 110 6.93 16.50 8.83
N PRO A 111 6.94 16.45 10.18
CA PRO A 111 7.93 15.63 10.88
C PRO A 111 7.73 14.13 10.65
N ALA A 112 6.49 13.66 10.49
CA ALA A 112 6.23 12.25 10.17
C ALA A 112 6.79 11.84 8.80
N LEU A 113 6.60 12.68 7.77
CA LEU A 113 7.15 12.46 6.44
C LEU A 113 8.67 12.55 6.43
N ALA A 114 9.26 13.49 7.18
CA ALA A 114 10.71 13.56 7.36
C ALA A 114 11.28 12.31 8.04
N LEU A 115 10.56 11.74 9.01
CA LEU A 115 10.92 10.46 9.60
C LEU A 115 10.84 9.32 8.58
N CYS A 116 9.77 9.25 7.78
CA CYS A 116 9.62 8.25 6.73
C CYS A 116 10.78 8.28 5.73
N THR A 117 11.21 9.45 5.26
CA THR A 117 12.35 9.56 4.33
C THR A 117 13.69 9.16 4.96
N THR A 118 13.90 9.44 6.25
CA THR A 118 15.09 8.97 6.97
C THR A 118 15.09 7.45 7.20
N CYS A 119 13.90 6.84 7.36
CA CYS A 119 13.76 5.40 7.42
C CYS A 119 13.99 4.75 6.05
N ASP A 120 13.44 5.31 4.97
CA ASP A 120 13.64 4.84 3.59
C ASP A 120 15.11 4.86 3.16
N THR A 121 15.86 5.90 3.55
CA THR A 121 17.30 5.99 3.27
C THR A 121 18.15 5.02 4.10
N SER A 122 17.61 4.53 5.22
CA SER A 122 18.23 3.49 6.05
C SER A 122 17.84 2.07 5.60
N GLN A 123 16.82 1.95 4.76
CA GLN A 123 16.46 0.70 4.10
C GLN A 123 17.31 0.53 2.84
N PRO A 124 17.84 -0.67 2.57
CA PRO A 124 18.55 -0.93 1.33
C PRO A 124 17.63 -0.60 0.14
N GLN A 125 18.07 0.34 -0.71
CA GLN A 125 17.42 0.68 -1.98
C GLN A 125 17.13 -0.60 -2.75
N LEU A 126 15.87 -0.75 -3.14
CA LEU A 126 15.35 -1.99 -3.67
C LEU A 126 15.87 -2.25 -5.09
N PRO A 127 16.62 -3.34 -5.33
CA PRO A 127 16.78 -3.83 -6.68
C PRO A 127 15.39 -4.18 -7.23
N GLY A 128 15.13 -3.77 -8.48
CA GLY A 128 13.86 -3.97 -9.19
C GLY A 128 13.37 -5.43 -9.23
N PRO A 129 12.22 -5.71 -9.88
CA PRO A 129 11.46 -6.94 -9.71
C PRO A 129 12.33 -8.18 -9.93
N VAL A 130 12.77 -8.80 -8.84
CA VAL A 130 13.65 -9.96 -8.93
C VAL A 130 12.84 -11.15 -9.41
N ARG A 131 13.08 -11.50 -10.66
CA ARG A 131 12.73 -12.81 -11.21
C ARG A 131 13.64 -13.83 -10.53
N THR A 132 13.05 -14.65 -9.68
CA THR A 132 13.56 -15.98 -9.32
C THR A 132 14.93 -16.00 -8.62
N ALA A 133 14.94 -15.66 -7.32
CA ALA A 133 15.99 -16.07 -6.38
C ALA A 133 15.44 -16.15 -4.94
N THR A 134 14.24 -16.75 -4.78
CA THR A 134 13.48 -16.65 -3.53
C THR A 134 14.11 -17.40 -2.36
N THR A 135 14.67 -18.59 -2.57
CA THR A 135 15.23 -19.42 -1.48
C THR A 135 16.56 -18.93 -0.96
N ALA A 136 17.53 -18.65 -1.84
CA ALA A 136 18.86 -18.19 -1.42
C ALA A 136 18.80 -16.87 -0.64
N ARG A 137 17.88 -15.97 -1.00
CA ARG A 137 17.69 -14.71 -0.29
C ARG A 137 16.94 -14.85 1.03
N PHE A 138 15.99 -15.76 1.07
CA PHE A 138 15.32 -16.11 2.32
C PHE A 138 16.30 -16.77 3.30
N GLU A 139 17.19 -17.65 2.82
CA GLU A 139 18.29 -18.19 3.61
C GLU A 139 19.24 -17.11 4.10
N GLN A 140 19.57 -16.13 3.25
CA GLN A 140 20.44 -15.01 3.63
C GLN A 140 19.84 -14.19 4.78
N ALA A 141 18.54 -13.89 4.73
CA ALA A 141 17.85 -13.18 5.82
C ALA A 141 17.88 -13.99 7.12
N VAL A 142 17.58 -15.30 7.06
CA VAL A 142 17.64 -16.17 8.23
C VAL A 142 19.07 -16.27 8.80
N ARG A 143 20.09 -16.36 7.95
CA ARG A 143 21.49 -16.34 8.39
C ARG A 143 21.89 -14.99 9.01
N ALA A 144 21.31 -13.88 8.54
CA ALA A 144 21.54 -12.57 9.13
C ALA A 144 21.03 -12.52 10.58
N HIS A 145 19.83 -13.04 10.86
CA HIS A 145 19.31 -13.20 12.22
C HIS A 145 20.20 -14.09 13.09
N LEU A 146 20.64 -15.23 12.56
CA LEU A 146 21.58 -16.11 13.27
C LEU A 146 22.91 -15.42 13.61
N ALA A 147 23.43 -14.59 12.69
CA ALA A 147 24.69 -13.87 12.90
C ALA A 147 24.55 -12.67 13.84
N SER A 148 23.41 -11.97 13.80
CA SER A 148 23.14 -10.80 14.66
C SER A 148 22.64 -11.18 16.05
N GLY A 149 22.06 -12.38 16.20
CA GLY A 149 21.37 -12.81 17.41
C GLY A 149 20.01 -12.12 17.61
N GLU A 150 19.50 -11.43 16.59
CA GLU A 150 18.22 -10.72 16.65
C GLU A 150 17.06 -11.71 16.44
N PRO A 151 16.02 -11.71 17.30
CA PRO A 151 14.86 -12.56 17.13
C PRO A 151 14.13 -12.32 15.80
N ILE A 152 13.44 -13.36 15.32
CA ILE A 152 12.59 -13.25 14.13
C ILE A 152 11.24 -12.65 14.52
N GLU A 153 10.67 -11.80 13.67
CA GLU A 153 9.36 -11.20 13.93
C GLU A 153 8.23 -12.24 13.97
N GLN A 154 7.35 -12.09 14.97
CA GLN A 154 6.18 -12.93 15.17
C GLN A 154 4.95 -12.36 14.45
N ASP A 155 4.16 -13.26 13.87
CA ASP A 155 2.84 -12.97 13.33
C ASP A 155 1.84 -12.54 14.41
N GLU A 156 0.94 -11.65 14.00
CA GLU A 156 -0.25 -11.29 14.78
C GLU A 156 -1.27 -12.44 14.84
N GLU A 157 -2.10 -12.44 15.89
CA GLU A 157 -3.12 -13.46 16.11
C GLU A 157 -4.10 -13.62 14.93
N ARG A 158 -4.36 -12.54 14.19
CA ARG A 158 -5.19 -12.60 12.96
C ARG A 158 -4.50 -13.41 11.86
N ALA A 159 -3.19 -13.23 11.69
CA ALA A 159 -2.41 -13.96 10.68
C ALA A 159 -2.26 -15.43 11.07
N VAL A 160 -2.05 -15.73 12.35
CA VAL A 160 -2.04 -17.11 12.88
C VAL A 160 -3.38 -17.80 12.63
N ARG A 161 -4.50 -17.16 12.98
CA ARG A 161 -5.85 -17.71 12.69
C ARG A 161 -6.04 -17.98 11.19
N SER A 162 -5.58 -17.06 10.34
CA SER A 162 -5.61 -17.26 8.89
C SER A 162 -4.78 -18.48 8.48
N LYS A 163 -3.55 -18.67 8.99
CA LYS A 163 -2.75 -19.85 8.66
C LYS A 163 -3.46 -21.15 9.04
N LEU A 164 -4.06 -21.20 10.23
CA LEU A 164 -4.82 -22.35 10.72
C LEU A 164 -6.03 -22.67 9.81
N THR A 165 -6.80 -21.67 9.38
CA THR A 165 -7.93 -21.90 8.45
C THR A 165 -7.47 -22.40 7.08
N HIS A 166 -6.23 -22.12 6.69
CA HIS A 166 -5.62 -22.60 5.44
C HIS A 166 -4.86 -23.93 5.62
N GLY A 167 -5.10 -24.65 6.71
CA GLY A 167 -4.59 -26.01 6.92
C GLY A 167 -3.18 -26.11 7.51
N TRP A 168 -2.66 -25.03 8.12
CA TRP A 168 -1.41 -25.13 8.87
C TRP A 168 -1.57 -25.98 10.13
N ASN A 169 -0.54 -26.77 10.44
CA ASN A 169 -0.53 -27.59 11.66
C ASN A 169 -0.38 -26.67 12.90
N PRO A 170 -1.28 -26.79 13.91
CA PRO A 170 -1.21 -26.02 15.15
C PRO A 170 0.09 -26.18 15.94
N THR A 171 0.78 -27.33 15.83
CA THR A 171 2.05 -27.58 16.50
C THR A 171 3.27 -27.26 15.65
N ASP A 172 3.09 -26.66 14.46
CA ASP A 172 4.23 -26.29 13.62
C ASP A 172 5.02 -25.13 14.24
N PRO A 173 6.35 -25.27 14.45
CA PRO A 173 7.18 -24.19 15.02
C PRO A 173 7.18 -22.93 14.16
N LEU A 174 6.90 -23.04 12.86
CA LEU A 174 6.86 -21.93 11.91
C LEU A 174 5.50 -21.21 11.88
N LEU A 175 4.50 -21.71 12.62
CA LEU A 175 3.13 -21.16 12.59
C LEU A 175 3.11 -19.67 12.95
N ARG A 176 3.91 -19.28 13.96
CA ARG A 176 3.96 -17.92 14.51
C ARG A 176 4.97 -17.02 13.80
N VAL A 177 5.70 -17.50 12.79
CA VAL A 177 6.74 -16.71 12.11
C VAL A 177 6.14 -15.77 11.07
N TYR A 178 6.53 -14.49 11.10
CA TYR A 178 6.13 -13.52 10.10
C TYR A 178 7.00 -13.61 8.84
N PHE A 179 6.60 -14.48 7.91
CA PHE A 179 7.32 -14.73 6.66
C PHE A 179 7.49 -13.51 5.76
N ALA A 180 6.61 -12.50 5.88
CA ALA A 180 6.73 -11.31 5.05
C ALA A 180 7.90 -10.42 5.48
N ALA A 181 8.21 -10.32 6.79
CA ALA A 181 9.40 -9.60 7.26
C ALA A 181 10.68 -10.26 6.73
N LEU A 182 10.81 -11.58 6.87
CA LEU A 182 11.94 -12.33 6.32
C LEU A 182 12.07 -12.18 4.79
N ALA A 183 10.94 -12.16 4.08
CA ALA A 183 10.94 -11.89 2.64
C ALA A 183 11.41 -10.46 2.33
N LEU A 184 10.95 -9.45 3.07
CA LEU A 184 11.36 -8.05 2.91
C LEU A 184 12.84 -7.85 3.17
N GLU A 185 13.37 -8.42 4.25
CA GLU A 185 14.81 -8.39 4.59
C GLU A 185 15.66 -9.09 3.54
N GLY A 186 15.17 -10.21 3.00
CA GLY A 186 15.75 -10.89 1.86
C GLY A 186 15.57 -10.14 0.53
N GLY A 187 14.92 -8.98 0.49
CA GLY A 187 14.65 -8.25 -0.75
C GLY A 187 13.78 -9.05 -1.74
N VAL A 188 12.84 -9.85 -1.23
CA VAL A 188 11.86 -10.62 -1.97
C VAL A 188 10.55 -9.86 -2.04
N TRP A 189 10.12 -9.52 -3.25
CA TRP A 189 8.90 -8.75 -3.50
C TRP A 189 7.96 -9.53 -4.40
N THR A 190 6.66 -9.47 -4.10
CA THR A 190 5.66 -9.99 -5.04
C THR A 190 5.64 -9.11 -6.29
N ARG A 191 5.29 -9.68 -7.45
CA ARG A 191 5.19 -8.95 -8.71
C ARG A 191 4.26 -7.72 -8.62
N SER A 192 3.28 -7.76 -7.72
CA SER A 192 2.29 -6.70 -7.50
C SER A 192 2.66 -5.72 -6.38
N GLY A 193 3.87 -5.80 -5.80
CA GLY A 193 4.29 -4.92 -4.70
C GLY A 193 3.60 -5.22 -3.34
N ASN A 194 2.77 -6.26 -3.29
CA ASN A 194 2.13 -6.69 -2.04
C ASN A 194 3.11 -7.43 -1.13
N PRO A 195 2.90 -7.39 0.21
CA PRO A 195 3.66 -8.21 1.16
C PRO A 195 3.59 -9.70 0.79
N PHE A 196 4.72 -10.39 0.92
CA PHE A 196 4.77 -11.84 0.72
C PHE A 196 3.81 -12.54 1.69
N ARG A 197 2.95 -13.43 1.17
CA ARG A 197 2.05 -14.26 1.98
C ARG A 197 2.25 -15.73 1.62
N PRO A 198 2.57 -16.60 2.59
CA PRO A 198 2.65 -18.02 2.33
C PRO A 198 1.25 -18.55 1.98
N GLY A 199 1.10 -19.08 0.77
CA GLY A 199 -0.15 -19.69 0.31
C GLY A 199 -0.38 -21.10 0.91
N PRO A 200 -1.54 -21.72 0.63
CA PRO A 200 -1.77 -23.12 0.93
C PRO A 200 -0.67 -23.99 0.30
N GLY A 201 -0.02 -24.80 1.12
CA GLY A 201 1.09 -25.66 0.69
C GLY A 201 2.45 -24.98 0.55
N PHE A 202 2.63 -23.77 1.09
CA PHE A 202 3.96 -23.15 1.20
C PHE A 202 5.01 -24.06 1.85
N LEU A 203 4.63 -24.84 2.88
CA LEU A 203 5.51 -25.82 3.54
C LEU A 203 5.75 -27.09 2.70
N TYR A 204 4.89 -27.38 1.72
CA TYR A 204 5.02 -28.52 0.81
C TYR A 204 5.75 -28.15 -0.49
N ASP A 205 6.03 -26.87 -0.73
CA ASP A 205 6.89 -26.45 -1.83
C ASP A 205 8.31 -27.00 -1.59
N PRO A 206 8.90 -27.79 -2.52
CA PRO A 206 10.25 -28.34 -2.39
C PRO A 206 11.31 -27.29 -2.04
N ARG A 207 11.09 -26.05 -2.48
CA ARG A 207 11.97 -24.92 -2.22
C ARG A 207 11.93 -24.47 -0.78
N THR A 208 10.74 -24.39 -0.19
CA THR A 208 10.56 -24.04 1.23
C THR A 208 10.98 -25.19 2.14
N ALA A 209 10.69 -26.43 1.73
CA ALA A 209 11.09 -27.63 2.46
C ALA A 209 12.62 -27.68 2.66
N ALA A 210 13.41 -27.22 1.69
CA ALA A 210 14.87 -27.14 1.80
C ALA A 210 15.35 -26.10 2.84
N VAL A 211 14.59 -25.01 3.06
CA VAL A 211 14.97 -23.93 3.98
C VAL A 211 14.40 -24.13 5.39
N ARG A 212 13.43 -25.03 5.54
CA ARG A 212 12.79 -25.35 6.82
C ARG A 212 13.77 -25.68 7.96
N PRO A 213 14.80 -26.53 7.78
CA PRO A 213 15.73 -26.85 8.87
C PRO A 213 16.48 -25.61 9.39
N LEU A 214 16.85 -24.69 8.49
CA LEU A 214 17.54 -23.45 8.84
C LEU A 214 16.62 -22.51 9.63
N LEU A 215 15.34 -22.44 9.25
CA LEU A 215 14.33 -21.66 9.98
C LEU A 215 14.08 -22.20 11.38
N GLU A 216 13.92 -23.52 11.52
CA GLU A 216 13.71 -24.17 12.81
C GLU A 216 14.93 -23.98 13.72
N GLN A 217 16.14 -24.08 13.16
CA GLN A 217 17.38 -23.75 13.86
C GLN A 217 17.39 -22.29 14.33
N ALA A 218 17.04 -21.35 13.46
CA ALA A 218 17.01 -19.93 13.81
C ALA A 218 16.01 -19.66 14.93
N ILE A 219 14.81 -20.21 14.87
CA ILE A 219 13.80 -20.06 15.94
C ILE A 219 14.31 -20.66 17.25
N ALA A 220 14.98 -21.81 17.20
CA ALA A 220 15.57 -22.42 18.39
C ALA A 220 16.71 -21.59 19.01
N GLN A 221 17.46 -20.84 18.20
CA GLN A 221 18.63 -20.07 18.65
C GLN A 221 18.31 -18.62 19.01
N VAL A 222 17.56 -17.90 18.17
CA VAL A 222 17.27 -16.47 18.36
C VAL A 222 15.85 -16.21 18.87
N GLY A 223 14.96 -17.21 18.82
CA GLY A 223 13.58 -17.07 19.23
C GLY A 223 12.73 -16.26 18.24
N ILE A 224 11.49 -16.00 18.66
CA ILE A 224 10.53 -15.13 17.96
C ILE A 224 10.07 -14.02 18.91
N GLU A 225 9.91 -12.82 18.39
CA GLU A 225 9.47 -11.66 19.16
C GLU A 225 8.25 -10.99 18.52
N PRO A 226 7.24 -10.57 19.31
CA PRO A 226 6.10 -9.81 18.80
C PRO A 226 6.54 -8.60 17.98
N ARG A 227 5.95 -8.45 16.79
CA ARG A 227 6.04 -7.18 16.06
C ARG A 227 5.46 -6.07 16.93
N TRP A 228 6.20 -4.98 17.10
CA TRP A 228 5.86 -3.87 17.99
C TRP A 228 4.38 -3.50 17.95
N GLY A 229 3.71 -3.64 19.10
CA GLY A 229 2.29 -3.41 19.36
C GLY A 229 2.00 -3.80 20.82
N PRO A 230 1.06 -3.15 21.53
CA PRO A 230 1.09 -3.07 23.00
C PRO A 230 0.76 -4.41 23.66
N ALA A 231 1.79 -5.15 24.05
CA ALA A 231 1.79 -6.10 25.14
C ALA A 231 3.10 -5.93 25.93
N GLY A 232 3.09 -4.91 26.79
CA GLY A 232 3.98 -4.62 27.93
C GLY A 232 5.40 -5.24 27.97
N GLY A 233 6.43 -4.41 27.73
CA GLY A 233 7.82 -4.68 28.12
C GLY A 233 8.78 -3.63 27.54
N PRO A 234 9.81 -3.17 28.28
CA PRO A 234 10.49 -1.91 27.99
C PRO A 234 11.34 -2.01 26.73
N GLY A 235 11.12 -1.07 25.81
CA GLY A 235 11.83 -0.97 24.55
C GLY A 235 13.35 -0.87 24.74
N ARG A 236 14.08 -1.79 24.13
CA ARG A 236 15.50 -1.56 23.84
C ARG A 236 15.60 -0.65 22.61
N PRO A 237 16.34 0.46 22.67
CA PRO A 237 16.71 1.18 21.47
C PRO A 237 17.61 0.27 20.63
N ARG A 238 17.34 0.16 19.33
CA ARG A 238 18.26 -0.42 18.34
C ARG A 238 19.66 0.14 18.64
N ARG A 239 20.57 -0.70 19.13
CA ARG A 239 21.99 -0.31 19.27
C ARG A 239 22.49 -0.07 17.85
N ARG A 240 22.52 1.19 17.43
CA ARG A 240 23.33 1.63 16.29
C ARG A 240 24.73 1.06 16.53
N HIS A 241 25.22 0.25 15.59
CA HIS A 241 26.62 -0.14 15.58
C HIS A 241 27.47 1.12 15.71
N ARG A 242 28.16 1.23 16.85
CA ARG A 242 29.19 2.24 17.08
C ARG A 242 30.28 1.95 16.04
N ARG A 243 30.32 2.73 14.95
CA ARG A 243 31.55 2.83 14.15
C ARG A 243 32.62 3.36 15.09
N GLY A 244 33.77 2.70 15.07
CA GLY A 244 34.90 2.98 15.95
C GLY A 244 35.27 4.46 15.94
N SER A 245 35.44 5.00 17.14
CA SER A 245 36.14 6.26 17.37
C SER A 245 37.57 6.09 16.86
N LEU A 246 37.91 6.81 15.80
CA LEU A 246 39.29 7.18 15.52
C LEU A 246 39.61 8.34 16.47
N ASP A 247 40.50 8.09 17.43
CA ASP A 247 41.13 9.14 18.22
C ASP A 247 41.94 10.08 17.31
N PRO A 248 41.87 11.39 17.56
CA PRO A 248 42.97 12.27 17.24
C PRO A 248 43.51 12.97 18.49
N ALA A 249 44.84 13.01 18.54
CA ALA A 249 45.68 14.00 19.19
C ALA A 249 45.87 13.92 20.71
N ASP A 250 47.05 13.43 21.09
CA ASP A 250 47.86 14.04 22.15
C ASP A 250 49.16 14.55 21.52
N HIS A 251 49.29 15.87 21.43
CA HIS A 251 50.56 16.61 21.46
C HIS A 251 50.25 17.98 22.09
N PRO A 252 51.02 18.36 23.11
CA PRO A 252 51.99 19.42 22.91
C PRO A 252 53.43 18.92 22.82
#